data_AF-A0A0B1T497-F1
#
_entry.id   AF-A0A0B1T497-F1
#
_cell.length_a   1.000
_cell.length_b   1.000
_cell.length_c   1.000
_cell.angle_alpha   90.00
_cell.angle_beta   90.00
_cell.angle_gamma   90.00
#
_symmetry.space_group_name_H-M   'P 1'
#
loop_
_entity.id
_entity.type
_entity.pdbx_description
1 polymer ?
#
loop_
_entity_poly.entity_id
_entity_poly.type
_entity_poly.pdbx_seq_one_letter_code
_entity_poly.pdbx_strand_id
1 'polypeptide(L)'
;MQNEHIIASGIVGSRPTPRILQCIAVAAATVCEGGTATEEFTTQALTVVNERRSMLARQQQMNGNTSTNLPYGKNIRQLEWNCTLETSANGLMDGQCDHAGKTAPAGTSLIAFSDYLDSVGGTADISPILNSILMSIDHESLNVGTTTVTYTSTTGPNLANYANLARSDITSMACALETCGAGDEGRLAMYCLTDNT
;
A
#
# COMPACT_ATOMS: atom_id res chain seq x y z
N MET A 1 -27.26 -32.93 41.09
CA MET A 1 -27.55 -34.37 41.11
C MET A 1 -26.62 -35.02 40.12
N GLN A 2 -25.71 -35.85 40.64
CA GLN A 2 -24.78 -36.69 39.89
C GLN A 2 -25.54 -37.73 39.08
N ASN A 3 -24.95 -38.23 38.00
CA ASN A 3 -24.97 -39.66 37.68
C ASN A 3 -23.95 -39.97 36.59
N GLU A 4 -22.88 -40.65 36.98
CA GLU A 4 -22.06 -41.47 36.08
C GLU A 4 -22.70 -42.87 35.98
N HIS A 5 -22.54 -43.54 34.84
CA HIS A 5 -22.44 -45.00 34.77
C HIS A 5 -21.61 -45.41 33.55
N ILE A 6 -20.49 -46.09 33.81
CA ILE A 6 -19.68 -46.89 32.86
C ILE A 6 -20.38 -48.26 32.65
N ILE A 7 -20.14 -48.98 31.52
CA ILE A 7 -19.59 -50.37 31.39
C ILE A 7 -19.77 -50.91 29.94
N ALA A 8 -18.66 -51.16 29.20
CA ALA A 8 -18.37 -52.45 28.53
C ALA A 8 -17.04 -52.45 27.73
N SER A 9 -16.28 -53.54 27.90
CA SER A 9 -15.00 -53.90 27.27
C SER A 9 -15.15 -54.59 25.91
N GLY A 10 -14.12 -54.46 25.04
CA GLY A 10 -13.59 -55.64 24.33
C GLY A 10 -13.35 -55.57 22.81
N ILE A 11 -12.10 -55.24 22.43
CA ILE A 11 -11.24 -55.83 21.36
C ILE A 11 -11.71 -55.79 19.89
N VAL A 12 -10.97 -55.11 19.01
CA VAL A 12 -10.04 -55.69 17.99
C VAL A 12 -9.20 -54.54 17.42
N GLY A 13 -7.88 -54.73 17.39
CA GLY A 13 -6.92 -53.74 16.92
C GLY A 13 -7.04 -53.45 15.42
N SER A 14 -7.21 -52.17 15.10
CA SER A 14 -6.80 -51.60 13.82
C SER A 14 -5.65 -50.63 14.10
N ARG A 15 -4.53 -50.82 13.40
CA ARG A 15 -3.31 -49.99 13.48
C ARG A 15 -3.69 -48.51 13.48
N PRO A 16 -3.05 -47.65 14.30
CA PRO A 16 -3.25 -46.22 14.17
C PRO A 16 -2.72 -45.78 12.80
N THR A 17 -3.62 -45.51 11.86
CA THR A 17 -3.29 -44.69 10.69
C THR A 17 -2.74 -43.36 11.19
N PRO A 18 -1.62 -42.86 10.64
CA PRO A 18 -1.11 -41.57 11.02
C PRO A 18 -2.20 -40.55 10.68
N ARG A 19 -2.75 -39.91 11.72
CA ARG A 19 -3.64 -38.77 11.56
C ARG A 19 -2.74 -37.65 11.04
N ILE A 20 -2.67 -37.51 9.73
CA ILE A 20 -2.04 -36.37 9.08
C ILE A 20 -2.78 -35.15 9.64
N LEU A 21 -2.11 -34.40 10.51
CA LEU A 21 -2.59 -33.12 10.99
C LEU A 21 -2.53 -32.19 9.77
N GLN A 22 -3.60 -32.18 8.97
CA GLN A 22 -3.73 -31.29 7.84
C GLN A 22 -3.75 -29.87 8.39
N CYS A 23 -2.65 -29.13 8.23
CA CYS A 23 -2.64 -27.69 8.44
C CYS A 23 -3.61 -27.10 7.41
N ILE A 24 -4.80 -26.71 7.86
CA ILE A 24 -5.71 -25.92 7.04
C ILE A 24 -5.04 -24.54 6.93
N ALA A 25 -4.52 -24.21 5.76
CA ALA A 25 -4.11 -22.85 5.46
C ALA A 25 -5.37 -21.99 5.48
N VAL A 26 -5.55 -21.19 6.53
CA VAL A 26 -6.59 -20.16 6.57
C VAL A 26 -6.11 -19.06 5.63
N ALA A 27 -6.83 -18.86 4.52
CA ALA A 27 -6.58 -17.70 3.67
C ALA A 27 -6.75 -16.43 4.52
N ALA A 28 -5.77 -15.52 4.47
CA ALA A 28 -5.86 -14.26 5.19
C ALA A 28 -7.14 -13.52 4.76
N ALA A 29 -7.90 -13.03 5.73
CA ALA A 29 -9.11 -12.25 5.44
C ALA A 29 -8.71 -10.93 4.77
N THR A 30 -9.47 -10.54 3.74
CA THR A 30 -9.31 -9.24 3.07
C THR A 30 -10.06 -8.16 3.86
N VAL A 31 -9.56 -6.93 3.81
CA VAL A 31 -10.17 -5.78 4.50
C VAL A 31 -11.50 -5.41 3.86
N CYS A 32 -11.55 -5.45 2.54
CA CYS A 32 -12.73 -5.11 1.76
C CYS A 32 -13.41 -6.37 1.22
N GLU A 33 -14.75 -6.37 1.19
CA GLU A 33 -15.53 -7.43 0.56
C GLU A 33 -15.24 -7.45 -0.95
N GLY A 34 -14.83 -8.61 -1.47
CA GLY A 34 -14.41 -8.75 -2.87
C GLY A 34 -13.07 -8.05 -3.19
N GLY A 35 -12.39 -7.51 -2.18
CA GLY A 35 -11.06 -6.95 -2.28
C GLY A 35 -9.96 -8.01 -2.33
N THR A 36 -8.72 -7.54 -2.43
CA THR A 36 -7.50 -8.36 -2.46
C THR A 36 -6.53 -7.97 -1.34
N ALA A 37 -6.68 -6.79 -0.77
CA ALA A 37 -5.80 -6.29 0.29
C ALA A 37 -6.09 -6.98 1.63
N THR A 38 -5.05 -7.53 2.26
CA THR A 38 -5.08 -8.03 3.63
C THR A 38 -4.93 -6.90 4.64
N GLU A 39 -5.29 -7.13 5.90
CA GLU A 39 -5.09 -6.16 6.97
C GLU A 39 -3.62 -5.71 7.07
N GLU A 40 -2.69 -6.65 6.96
CA GLU A 40 -1.25 -6.38 6.95
C GLU A 40 -0.86 -5.43 5.81
N PHE A 41 -1.29 -5.72 4.58
CA PHE A 41 -1.01 -4.88 3.41
C PHE A 41 -1.56 -3.47 3.56
N THR A 42 -2.81 -3.33 4.02
CA THR A 42 -3.42 -2.01 4.26
C THR A 42 -2.69 -1.24 5.36
N THR A 43 -2.29 -1.92 6.43
CA THR A 43 -1.58 -1.31 7.57
C THR A 43 -0.21 -0.82 7.13
N GLN A 44 0.53 -1.63 6.38
CA GLN A 44 1.82 -1.25 5.82
C GLN A 44 1.72 0.01 4.94
N ALA A 45 0.79 0.00 3.97
CA ALA A 45 0.60 1.12 3.06
C ALA A 45 0.20 2.40 3.79
N LEU A 46 -0.80 2.33 4.66
CA LEU A 46 -1.28 3.48 5.43
C LEU A 46 -0.22 4.01 6.40
N THR A 47 0.55 3.14 7.05
CA THR A 47 1.58 3.55 8.02
C THR A 47 2.62 4.41 7.32
N VAL A 48 3.20 3.92 6.23
CA VAL A 48 4.26 4.62 5.48
C VAL A 48 3.78 6.00 5.00
N VAL A 49 2.59 6.07 4.40
CA VAL A 49 2.04 7.34 3.90
C VAL A 49 1.69 8.29 5.04
N ASN A 50 1.06 7.81 6.11
CA ASN A 50 0.62 8.65 7.22
C ASN A 50 1.78 9.15 8.09
N GLU A 51 2.86 8.38 8.24
CA GLU A 51 4.08 8.85 8.90
C GLU A 51 4.70 10.03 8.13
N ARG A 52 4.84 9.90 6.81
CA ARG A 52 5.35 10.99 5.98
C ARG A 52 4.46 12.23 6.02
N ARG A 53 3.13 12.05 5.97
CA ARG A 53 2.16 13.16 6.13
C ARG A 53 2.28 13.82 7.51
N SER A 54 2.50 13.04 8.56
CA SER A 54 2.73 13.55 9.92
C SER A 54 4.01 14.39 10.02
N MET A 55 5.09 13.98 9.35
CA MET A 55 6.32 14.80 9.27
C MET A 55 6.06 16.15 8.59
N LEU A 56 5.31 16.17 7.48
CA LEU A 56 4.92 17.40 6.80
C LEU A 56 4.07 18.31 7.70
N ALA A 57 3.10 17.74 8.42
CA ALA A 57 2.27 18.49 9.37
C ALA A 57 3.10 19.17 10.48
N ARG A 58 4.22 18.55 10.87
CA ARG A 58 5.10 19.00 11.96
C ARG A 58 6.31 19.80 11.49
N GLN A 59 6.39 20.18 10.22
CA GLN A 59 7.54 20.89 9.64
C GLN A 59 8.86 20.11 9.76
N GLN A 60 8.79 18.79 9.71
CA GLN A 60 9.95 17.88 9.79
C GLN A 60 10.36 17.31 8.43
N GLN A 61 9.63 17.68 7.38
CA GLN A 61 9.85 17.22 6.02
C GLN A 61 10.86 18.11 5.29
N MET A 62 11.98 17.57 4.81
CA MET A 62 12.92 18.30 3.96
C MET A 62 12.28 18.68 2.62
N ASN A 63 12.75 19.78 2.01
CA ASN A 63 12.35 20.22 0.67
C ASN A 63 13.51 20.08 -0.33
N GLY A 64 13.80 18.86 -0.75
CA GLY A 64 14.97 18.52 -1.56
C GLY A 64 16.29 18.85 -0.88
N ASN A 65 17.34 18.98 -1.68
CA ASN A 65 18.68 19.36 -1.22
C ASN A 65 18.81 20.85 -0.81
N THR A 66 17.73 21.52 -0.41
CA THR A 66 17.71 22.95 -0.08
C THR A 66 18.20 23.26 1.33
N SER A 67 18.55 22.25 2.14
CA SER A 67 18.86 22.35 3.58
C SER A 67 17.73 22.93 4.44
N THR A 68 16.54 23.12 3.86
CA THR A 68 15.37 23.69 4.53
C THR A 68 14.21 22.71 4.50
N ASN A 69 13.41 22.72 5.57
CA ASN A 69 12.18 21.96 5.62
C ASN A 69 11.05 22.69 4.88
N LEU A 70 10.11 21.92 4.34
CA LEU A 70 8.80 22.42 3.97
C LEU A 70 8.13 23.10 5.18
N PRO A 71 7.34 24.16 4.97
CA PRO A 71 6.55 24.77 6.03
C PRO A 71 5.54 23.77 6.62
N TYR A 72 5.01 24.09 7.80
CA TYR A 72 3.99 23.25 8.44
C TYR A 72 2.78 23.07 7.51
N GLY A 73 2.39 21.82 7.31
CA GLY A 73 1.21 21.49 6.53
C GLY A 73 -0.07 21.85 7.28
N LYS A 74 -0.90 22.73 6.71
CA LYS A 74 -2.26 23.00 7.23
C LYS A 74 -3.21 21.91 6.76
N ASN A 75 -4.11 21.48 7.65
CA ASN A 75 -5.15 20.49 7.36
C ASN A 75 -4.62 19.14 6.84
N ILE A 76 -3.38 18.77 7.17
CA ILE A 76 -2.87 17.43 6.86
C ILE A 76 -3.54 16.42 7.80
N ARG A 77 -4.38 15.56 7.24
CA ARG A 77 -5.13 14.52 7.98
C ARG A 77 -4.50 13.16 7.76
N GLN A 78 -4.69 12.27 8.72
CA GLN A 78 -4.43 10.85 8.54
C GLN A 78 -5.39 10.31 7.46
N LEU A 79 -4.86 9.53 6.53
CA LEU A 79 -5.63 8.84 5.51
C LEU A 79 -6.20 7.54 6.05
N GLU A 80 -7.37 7.20 5.55
CA GLU A 80 -8.06 5.93 5.80
C GLU A 80 -8.08 5.06 4.53
N TRP A 81 -8.16 3.74 4.72
CA TRP A 81 -8.31 2.81 3.61
C TRP A 81 -9.73 2.88 3.03
N ASN A 82 -9.85 2.95 1.71
CA ASN A 82 -11.16 3.06 1.06
C ASN A 82 -11.41 1.93 0.06
N CYS A 83 -12.42 1.09 0.33
CA CYS A 83 -12.75 -0.07 -0.49
C CYS A 83 -13.18 0.24 -1.94
N THR A 84 -13.75 1.43 -2.18
CA THR A 84 -14.10 1.86 -3.55
C THR A 84 -12.85 2.22 -4.35
N LEU A 85 -11.89 2.89 -3.71
CA LEU A 85 -10.57 3.15 -4.28
C LEU A 85 -9.80 1.83 -4.50
N GLU A 86 -9.89 0.87 -3.57
CA GLU A 86 -9.23 -0.44 -3.71
C GLU A 86 -9.76 -1.18 -4.94
N THR A 87 -11.08 -1.27 -5.08
CA THR A 87 -11.72 -1.90 -6.23
C THR A 87 -11.28 -1.24 -7.54
N SER A 88 -11.17 0.09 -7.55
CA SER A 88 -10.74 0.84 -8.71
C SER A 88 -9.25 0.64 -9.03
N ALA A 89 -8.39 0.56 -8.01
CA ALA A 89 -6.97 0.28 -8.16
C ALA A 89 -6.73 -1.15 -8.68
N ASN A 90 -7.46 -2.13 -8.16
CA ASN A 90 -7.47 -3.51 -8.69
C ASN A 90 -7.91 -3.54 -10.17
N GLY A 91 -8.86 -2.68 -10.57
CA GLY A 91 -9.28 -2.56 -11.96
C GLY A 91 -8.23 -2.01 -12.93
N LEU A 92 -7.13 -1.45 -12.45
CA LEU A 92 -6.00 -0.99 -13.28
C LEU A 92 -5.02 -2.12 -13.62
N MET A 93 -5.06 -3.22 -12.87
CA MET A 93 -4.24 -4.40 -13.11
C MET A 93 -4.68 -5.12 -14.37
N ASP A 94 -3.70 -5.48 -15.20
CA ASP A 94 -3.92 -6.25 -16.43
C ASP A 94 -2.93 -7.41 -16.60
N GLY A 95 -2.15 -7.70 -15.56
CA GLY A 95 -1.15 -8.77 -15.57
C GLY A 95 0.07 -8.49 -16.44
N GLN A 96 0.24 -7.26 -16.97
CA GLN A 96 1.46 -6.88 -17.71
C GLN A 96 2.54 -6.28 -16.79
N CYS A 97 2.15 -5.82 -15.60
CA CYS A 97 3.02 -5.10 -14.67
C CYS A 97 3.75 -3.92 -15.35
N ASP A 98 3.06 -3.22 -16.24
CA ASP A 98 3.48 -1.95 -16.79
C ASP A 98 2.52 -0.86 -16.32
N HIS A 99 3.06 0.30 -15.94
CA HIS A 99 2.22 1.44 -15.56
C HIS A 99 1.86 2.33 -16.76
N ALA A 100 2.29 1.97 -17.96
CA ALA A 100 2.18 2.83 -19.12
C ALA A 100 0.72 2.91 -19.60
N GLY A 101 0.23 4.13 -19.85
CA GLY A 101 -1.13 4.32 -20.38
C GLY A 101 -2.27 4.12 -19.38
N LYS A 102 -1.99 3.83 -18.11
CA LYS A 102 -2.99 3.77 -17.05
C LYS A 102 -3.50 5.17 -16.73
N THR A 103 -4.82 5.33 -16.64
CA THR A 103 -5.47 6.62 -16.37
C THR A 103 -6.19 6.56 -15.04
N ALA A 104 -6.07 7.61 -14.23
CA ALA A 104 -6.82 7.73 -12.99
C ALA A 104 -8.34 7.73 -13.26
N PRO A 105 -9.14 6.93 -12.53
CA PRO A 105 -10.59 7.08 -12.53
C PRO A 105 -11.02 8.52 -12.20
N ALA A 106 -12.18 8.93 -12.71
CA ALA A 106 -12.71 10.28 -12.46
C ALA A 106 -12.84 10.56 -10.95
N GLY A 107 -12.42 11.74 -10.51
CA GLY A 107 -12.45 12.13 -9.10
C GLY A 107 -11.35 11.50 -8.25
N THR A 108 -10.35 10.86 -8.85
CA THR A 108 -9.20 10.29 -8.14
C THR A 108 -7.88 10.80 -8.70
N SER A 109 -6.80 10.60 -7.95
CA SER A 109 -5.43 10.77 -8.44
C SER A 109 -4.70 9.45 -8.41
N LEU A 110 -3.94 9.17 -9.48
CA LEU A 110 -3.16 7.95 -9.61
C LEU A 110 -1.73 8.16 -9.13
N ILE A 111 -1.27 7.21 -8.32
CA ILE A 111 0.13 6.95 -8.01
C ILE A 111 0.44 5.61 -8.66
N ALA A 112 1.32 5.61 -9.66
CA ALA A 112 1.71 4.39 -10.34
C ALA A 112 3.21 4.16 -10.23
N PHE A 113 3.58 2.90 -10.07
CA PHE A 113 4.96 2.43 -10.02
C PHE A 113 5.03 1.06 -10.67
N SER A 114 6.07 0.80 -11.45
CA SER A 114 6.41 -0.56 -11.88
C SER A 114 7.92 -0.69 -11.98
N ASP A 115 8.43 -1.85 -11.61
CA ASP A 115 9.85 -2.16 -11.75
C ASP A 115 10.04 -3.68 -11.84
N TYR A 116 11.29 -4.10 -12.00
CA TYR A 116 11.68 -5.48 -11.80
C TYR A 116 11.59 -5.87 -10.32
N LEU A 117 11.17 -7.09 -10.05
CA LEU A 117 10.96 -7.61 -8.70
C LEU A 117 12.27 -7.63 -7.91
N ASP A 118 13.39 -7.93 -8.56
CA ASP A 118 14.74 -7.91 -7.95
C ASP A 118 15.16 -6.50 -7.50
N SER A 119 14.74 -5.48 -8.23
CA SER A 119 15.07 -4.07 -7.99
C SER A 119 14.43 -3.53 -6.71
N VAL A 120 13.39 -4.19 -6.21
CA VAL A 120 12.76 -3.90 -4.91
C VAL A 120 13.05 -4.95 -3.84
N GLY A 121 14.03 -5.84 -4.05
CA GLY A 121 14.45 -6.84 -3.06
C GLY A 121 13.81 -8.22 -3.21
N GLY A 122 13.19 -8.53 -4.35
CA GLY A 122 12.68 -9.86 -4.69
C GLY A 122 11.32 -10.20 -4.06
N THR A 123 10.68 -9.25 -3.37
CA THR A 123 9.40 -9.45 -2.70
C THR A 123 8.38 -8.39 -3.12
N ALA A 124 7.09 -8.78 -3.14
CA ALA A 124 5.99 -7.88 -3.40
C ALA A 124 5.56 -7.17 -2.09
N ASP A 125 6.48 -6.39 -1.51
CA ASP A 125 6.20 -5.55 -0.35
C ASP A 125 5.91 -4.12 -0.79
N ILE A 126 4.77 -3.58 -0.38
CA ILE A 126 4.35 -2.23 -0.74
C ILE A 126 5.12 -1.14 0.02
N SER A 127 5.59 -1.46 1.23
CA SER A 127 6.27 -0.52 2.12
C SER A 127 7.52 0.10 1.50
N PRO A 128 8.50 -0.67 0.97
CA PRO A 128 9.68 -0.09 0.34
C PRO A 128 9.35 0.72 -0.93
N ILE A 129 8.32 0.32 -1.69
CA ILE A 129 7.87 1.03 -2.88
C ILE A 129 7.33 2.41 -2.51
N LEU A 130 6.36 2.47 -1.58
CA LEU A 130 5.79 3.72 -1.11
C LEU A 130 6.85 4.60 -0.42
N ASN A 131 7.74 4.00 0.37
CA ASN A 131 8.81 4.76 1.01
C ASN A 131 9.75 5.40 -0.03
N SER A 132 10.13 4.66 -1.08
CA SER A 132 10.93 5.20 -2.20
C SER A 132 10.24 6.38 -2.89
N ILE A 133 8.95 6.23 -3.22
CA ILE A 133 8.13 7.31 -3.78
C ILE A 133 8.12 8.53 -2.85
N LEU A 134 7.89 8.31 -1.56
CA LEU A 134 7.76 9.39 -0.58
C LEU A 134 9.09 10.05 -0.23
N MET A 135 10.22 9.36 -0.40
CA MET A 135 11.57 9.90 -0.22
C MET A 135 12.02 10.79 -1.38
N SER A 136 11.33 10.78 -2.53
CA SER A 136 11.70 11.63 -3.66
C SER A 136 11.79 13.13 -3.31
N ILE A 137 10.94 13.60 -2.39
CA ILE A 137 10.97 14.97 -1.86
C ILE A 137 12.25 15.29 -1.08
N ASP A 138 13.00 14.30 -0.62
CA ASP A 138 14.26 14.52 0.10
C ASP A 138 15.40 14.85 -0.91
N HIS A 139 15.17 14.64 -2.21
CA HIS A 139 16.12 14.93 -3.30
C HIS A 139 15.67 16.06 -4.22
N GLU A 140 14.36 16.15 -4.51
CA GLU A 140 13.76 17.21 -5.32
C GLU A 140 12.96 18.20 -4.48
N SER A 141 12.84 19.43 -4.96
CA SER A 141 12.17 20.50 -4.22
C SER A 141 10.84 20.91 -4.84
N LEU A 142 9.86 21.18 -3.98
CA LEU A 142 8.65 21.91 -4.33
C LEU A 142 8.89 23.43 -4.26
N ASN A 143 8.05 24.18 -4.97
CA ASN A 143 8.05 25.64 -4.92
C ASN A 143 7.37 26.11 -3.64
N VAL A 144 8.12 26.77 -2.78
CA VAL A 144 7.60 27.35 -1.53
C VAL A 144 7.27 28.82 -1.76
N GLY A 145 5.97 29.13 -1.86
CA GLY A 145 5.46 30.49 -1.88
C GLY A 145 5.21 31.05 -0.47
N THR A 146 4.65 32.25 -0.39
CA THR A 146 4.34 32.91 0.90
C THR A 146 3.22 32.24 1.66
N THR A 147 2.25 31.64 0.97
CA THR A 147 1.04 31.03 1.54
C THR A 147 0.79 29.60 1.11
N THR A 148 1.46 29.15 0.04
CA THR A 148 1.21 27.85 -0.59
C THR A 148 2.52 27.19 -1.00
N VAL A 149 2.58 25.87 -0.85
CA VAL A 149 3.60 25.03 -1.49
C VAL A 149 2.98 24.46 -2.77
N THR A 150 3.69 24.56 -3.88
CA THR A 150 3.16 24.15 -5.19
C THR A 150 4.08 23.13 -5.86
N TYR A 151 3.45 22.11 -6.42
CA TYR A 151 4.09 21.14 -7.31
C TYR A 151 4.05 21.69 -8.74
N THR A 152 5.17 21.57 -9.45
CA THR A 152 5.23 21.74 -10.90
C THR A 152 6.15 20.68 -11.48
N SER A 153 5.85 20.19 -12.69
CA SER A 153 6.71 19.24 -13.39
C SER A 153 8.08 19.81 -13.75
N THR A 154 8.26 21.15 -13.69
CA THR A 154 9.54 21.80 -13.95
C THR A 154 10.48 21.75 -12.75
N THR A 155 9.97 21.93 -11.53
CA THR A 155 10.79 22.03 -10.31
C THR A 155 10.92 20.72 -9.56
N GLY A 156 9.96 19.80 -9.73
CA GLY A 156 10.00 18.46 -9.17
C GLY A 156 9.44 17.46 -10.17
N PRO A 157 10.10 17.20 -11.31
CA PRO A 157 9.58 16.30 -12.35
C PRO A 157 9.17 14.93 -11.81
N ASN A 158 9.83 14.43 -10.77
CA ASN A 158 9.54 13.12 -10.18
C ASN A 158 8.64 13.19 -8.93
N LEU A 159 8.18 14.38 -8.53
CA LEU A 159 7.38 14.59 -7.32
C LEU A 159 5.87 14.44 -7.52
N ALA A 160 5.39 14.03 -8.70
CA ALA A 160 3.95 13.90 -8.95
C ALA A 160 3.29 12.91 -7.96
N ASN A 161 3.89 11.72 -7.82
CA ASN A 161 3.42 10.68 -6.92
C ASN A 161 3.50 11.14 -5.45
N TYR A 162 4.60 11.80 -5.05
CA TYR A 162 4.73 12.40 -3.72
C TYR A 162 3.62 13.43 -3.46
N ALA A 163 3.42 14.38 -4.38
CA ALA A 163 2.44 15.45 -4.23
C ALA A 163 1.01 14.89 -4.09
N ASN A 164 0.67 13.85 -4.84
CA ASN A 164 -0.64 13.19 -4.75
C ASN A 164 -0.89 12.47 -3.41
N LEU A 165 0.17 12.02 -2.71
CA LEU A 165 0.07 11.42 -1.36
C LEU A 165 0.19 12.45 -0.23
N ALA A 166 0.87 13.57 -0.48
CA ALA A 166 1.19 14.57 0.54
C ALA A 166 0.19 15.73 0.64
N ARG A 167 -0.63 15.97 -0.39
CA ARG A 167 -1.57 17.11 -0.41
C ARG A 167 -2.59 17.05 0.74
N SER A 168 -3.06 18.22 1.17
CA SER A 168 -3.84 18.37 2.41
C SER A 168 -5.33 18.10 2.27
N ASP A 169 -5.84 18.12 1.05
CA ASP A 169 -7.26 17.98 0.73
C ASP A 169 -7.74 16.53 0.81
N ILE A 170 -6.87 15.56 0.51
CA ILE A 170 -7.20 14.12 0.57
C ILE A 170 -7.51 13.60 1.96
N THR A 171 -8.39 12.60 1.98
CA THR A 171 -8.84 11.90 3.20
C THR A 171 -8.68 10.39 3.12
N SER A 172 -8.59 9.85 1.90
CA SER A 172 -8.64 8.41 1.67
C SER A 172 -7.58 7.96 0.68
N MET A 173 -7.11 6.73 0.84
CA MET A 173 -6.31 6.05 -0.17
C MET A 173 -6.64 4.56 -0.23
N ALA A 174 -6.29 3.94 -1.36
CA ALA A 174 -6.14 2.50 -1.44
C ALA A 174 -5.14 2.15 -2.52
N CYS A 175 -4.58 0.95 -2.44
CA CYS A 175 -3.57 0.46 -3.35
C CYS A 175 -3.88 -0.95 -3.80
N ALA A 176 -3.32 -1.31 -4.94
CA ALA A 176 -3.28 -2.64 -5.49
C ALA A 176 -1.84 -2.92 -5.95
N LEU A 177 -1.34 -4.13 -5.70
CA LEU A 177 0.00 -4.58 -6.08
C LEU A 177 -0.09 -5.93 -6.80
N GLU A 178 0.49 -6.04 -7.99
CA GLU A 178 0.57 -7.28 -8.77
C GLU A 178 2.01 -7.63 -9.10
N THR A 179 2.27 -8.92 -9.27
CA THR A 179 3.52 -9.44 -9.83
C THR A 179 3.25 -10.22 -11.11
N CYS A 180 4.16 -10.10 -12.07
CA CYS A 180 4.04 -10.67 -13.39
C CYS A 180 5.35 -11.34 -13.79
N GLY A 181 5.27 -12.45 -14.53
CA GLY A 181 6.45 -13.25 -14.86
C GLY A 181 7.01 -14.04 -13.66
N ALA A 182 8.19 -14.62 -13.81
CA ALA A 182 8.86 -15.41 -12.78
C ALA A 182 10.39 -15.33 -12.92
N GLY A 183 11.10 -15.59 -11.81
CA GLY A 183 12.58 -15.55 -11.77
C GLY A 183 13.13 -14.14 -11.98
N ASP A 184 14.27 -14.04 -12.69
CA ASP A 184 14.97 -12.78 -12.96
C ASP A 184 14.20 -11.84 -13.93
N GLU A 185 13.12 -12.33 -14.54
CA GLU A 185 12.20 -11.54 -15.37
C GLU A 185 10.95 -11.10 -14.60
N GLY A 186 10.87 -11.44 -13.31
CA GLY A 186 9.77 -11.02 -12.44
C GLY A 186 9.64 -9.50 -12.43
N ARG A 187 8.42 -9.02 -12.64
CA ARG A 187 8.03 -7.62 -12.58
C ARG A 187 7.00 -7.41 -11.50
N LEU A 188 6.87 -6.17 -11.06
CA LEU A 188 5.78 -5.73 -10.21
C LEU A 188 5.16 -4.45 -10.74
N ALA A 189 3.89 -4.25 -10.47
CA ALA A 189 3.23 -2.97 -10.61
C ALA A 189 2.38 -2.66 -9.38
N MET A 190 2.47 -1.40 -8.94
CA MET A 190 1.67 -0.84 -7.87
C MET A 190 0.83 0.31 -8.41
N TYR A 191 -0.45 0.30 -8.09
CA TYR A 191 -1.37 1.40 -8.33
C TYR A 191 -2.01 1.81 -7.01
N CYS A 192 -1.78 3.04 -6.59
CA CYS A 192 -2.56 3.64 -5.52
C CYS A 192 -3.44 4.75 -6.06
N LEU A 193 -4.63 4.88 -5.47
CA LEU A 193 -5.56 5.95 -5.74
C LEU A 193 -5.80 6.76 -4.47
N THR A 194 -5.90 8.07 -4.62
CA THR A 194 -6.40 8.99 -3.59
C THR A 194 -7.67 9.67 -4.06
N ASP A 195 -8.53 10.07 -3.14
CA ASP A 195 -9.71 10.88 -3.43
C ASP A 195 -9.31 12.29 -3.88
N ASN A 196 -10.00 12.87 -4.86
CA ASN A 196 -9.91 14.31 -5.14
C ASN A 196 -11.14 14.97 -4.52
N THR A 197 -10.95 15.71 -3.42
CA THR A 197 -12.03 16.49 -2.78
C THR A 197 -12.22 17.85 -3.43
#